data_AF-A0A7R9H4A1-F1
#
_entry.id   AF-A0A7R9H4A1-F1
#
_cell.length_a   1.000
_cell.length_b   1.000
_cell.length_c   1.000
_cell.angle_alpha   90.00
_cell.angle_beta   90.00
_cell.angle_gamma   90.00
#
_symmetry.space_group_name_H-M   'P 1'
#
loop_
_entity.id
_entity.type
_entity.pdbx_description
1 polymer ?
#
loop_
_entity_poly.entity_id
_entity_poly.type
_entity_poly.pdbx_seq_one_letter_code
_entity_poly.pdbx_strand_id
1 'polypeptide(L)'
;PIVLLFVGFKGSVKPNLLKQETQSLACVLRILFKMCSDEARRDAWPLIQQRLIFVCREALEYFLCLQSEAHRDAWTCLLLLMLTRIFKMSDERFAAHTSSYYPLLCEIMCFDLKAELRSVMRRFFLRIGPVFNISRSGGVP
;
A
#
# COMPACT_ATOMS: atom_id res chain seq x y z
N PRO A 1 15.51 -3.61 -4.30
CA PRO A 1 15.97 -2.29 -4.87
C PRO A 1 15.18 -1.08 -4.32
N ILE A 2 14.90 -1.11 -3.01
CA ILE A 2 14.71 0.04 -2.12
C ILE A 2 16.06 0.49 -1.53
N VAL A 3 17.10 -0.30 -1.80
CA VAL A 3 18.49 -0.18 -1.32
C VAL A 3 19.13 1.17 -1.65
N LEU A 4 18.73 1.87 -2.71
CA LEU A 4 19.34 3.15 -3.08
C LEU A 4 18.88 4.35 -2.24
N LEU A 5 17.77 4.27 -1.51
CA LEU A 5 17.35 5.38 -0.64
C LEU A 5 18.12 5.44 0.69
N PHE A 6 18.84 4.37 1.03
CA PHE A 6 19.62 4.26 2.28
C PHE A 6 21.12 4.55 2.12
N VAL A 7 21.62 4.80 0.90
CA VAL A 7 23.07 4.99 0.64
C VAL A 7 23.50 6.45 0.76
N GLY A 8 23.19 7.12 1.87
CA GLY A 8 23.87 8.39 2.11
C GLY A 8 23.35 9.20 3.25
N PHE A 9 23.73 8.86 4.48
CA PHE A 9 24.06 9.89 5.48
C PHE A 9 25.08 9.32 6.48
N LYS A 10 26.34 9.69 6.25
CA LYS A 10 27.45 9.56 7.21
C LYS A 10 27.60 10.95 7.85
N GLY A 11 26.78 11.26 8.85
CA GLY A 11 26.74 12.58 9.49
C GLY A 11 26.04 12.53 10.84
N SER A 12 26.70 13.08 11.87
CA SER A 12 26.46 12.85 13.31
C SER A 12 25.21 13.54 13.92
N VAL A 13 24.14 13.73 13.17
CA VAL A 13 22.84 14.20 13.69
C VAL A 13 21.78 13.48 12.87
N LYS A 14 20.99 12.56 13.44
CA LYS A 14 19.86 11.94 12.70
C LYS A 14 18.79 13.02 12.50
N PRO A 15 18.65 13.63 11.31
CA PRO A 15 17.48 14.44 11.04
C PRO A 15 16.29 13.47 11.03
N ASN A 16 15.09 13.92 11.37
CA ASN A 16 13.91 13.09 11.31
C ASN A 16 13.54 12.82 9.83
N LEU A 17 14.29 11.92 9.18
CA LEU A 17 14.24 11.60 7.73
C LEU A 17 12.93 10.93 7.33
N LEU A 18 12.12 10.52 8.31
CA LEU A 18 10.80 9.91 8.13
C LEU A 18 9.92 10.71 7.15
N LYS A 19 9.91 12.04 7.27
CA LYS A 19 9.09 12.88 6.38
C LYS A 19 9.58 12.78 4.92
N GLN A 20 10.90 12.71 4.71
CA GLN A 20 11.50 12.58 3.39
C GLN A 20 11.29 11.17 2.81
N GLU A 21 11.44 10.13 3.63
CA GLU A 21 11.15 8.74 3.26
C GLU A 21 9.70 8.59 2.81
N THR A 22 8.75 9.01 3.64
CA THR A 22 7.32 8.89 3.34
C THR A 22 6.92 9.73 2.13
N GLN A 23 7.48 10.95 1.97
CA GLN A 23 7.20 11.80 0.81
C GLN A 23 7.76 11.23 -0.51
N SER A 24 9.00 10.76 -0.50
CA SER A 24 9.63 10.16 -1.68
C SER A 24 8.92 8.88 -2.11
N LEU A 25 8.58 8.01 -1.15
CA LEU A 25 7.80 6.81 -1.43
C LEU A 25 6.39 7.14 -1.94
N ALA A 26 5.72 8.13 -1.35
CA ALA A 26 4.43 8.61 -1.86
C ALA A 26 4.55 9.16 -3.29
N CYS A 27 5.65 9.82 -3.63
CA CYS A 27 5.92 10.29 -4.99
C CYS A 27 6.04 9.10 -5.96
N VAL A 28 6.87 8.10 -5.64
CA VAL A 28 7.05 6.89 -6.44
C VAL A 28 5.73 6.16 -6.65
N LEU A 29 4.94 5.96 -5.59
CA LEU A 29 3.62 5.33 -5.68
C LEU A 29 2.69 6.11 -6.61
N ARG A 30 2.64 7.44 -6.51
CA ARG A 30 1.79 8.27 -7.40
C ARG A 30 2.18 8.11 -8.86
N ILE A 31 3.47 8.07 -9.16
CA ILE A 31 3.97 7.86 -10.52
C ILE A 31 3.57 6.47 -11.03
N LEU A 32 3.83 5.42 -10.25
CA LEU A 32 3.49 4.04 -10.63
C LEU A 32 1.97 3.86 -10.82
N PHE A 33 1.15 4.39 -9.91
CA PHE A 33 -0.31 4.36 -10.07
C PHE A 33 -0.78 5.12 -11.31
N LYS A 34 -0.12 6.24 -11.66
CA LYS A 34 -0.44 6.98 -12.89
C LYS A 34 -0.07 6.18 -14.14
N MET A 35 1.10 5.54 -14.14
CA MET A 35 1.55 4.69 -15.25
C MET A 35 0.65 3.46 -15.45
N CYS A 36 0.17 2.85 -14.37
CA CYS A 36 -0.80 1.74 -14.43
C CYS A 36 -2.14 2.11 -15.06
N SER A 37 -2.52 3.39 -15.05
CA SER A 37 -3.77 3.90 -15.63
C SER A 37 -3.56 4.59 -16.97
N ASP A 38 -2.33 4.59 -17.50
CA ASP A 38 -2.01 5.25 -18.76
C ASP A 38 -2.22 4.28 -19.92
N GLU A 39 -3.27 4.52 -20.69
CA GLU A 39 -3.68 3.71 -21.85
C GLU A 39 -2.61 3.71 -22.96
N ALA A 40 -1.76 4.74 -23.05
CA ALA A 40 -0.68 4.79 -24.03
C ALA A 40 0.47 3.81 -23.70
N ARG A 41 0.46 3.21 -22.50
CA ARG A 41 1.51 2.31 -22.00
C ARG A 41 1.01 0.91 -21.66
N ARG A 42 -0.08 0.47 -22.31
CA ARG A 42 -0.69 -0.86 -22.11
C ARG A 42 0.32 -2.00 -22.14
N ASP A 43 1.24 -1.97 -23.11
CA ASP A 43 2.25 -3.01 -23.28
C ASP A 43 3.19 -3.14 -22.06
N ALA A 44 3.39 -2.06 -21.32
CA ALA A 44 4.23 -2.04 -20.12
C ALA A 44 3.44 -2.31 -18.82
N TRP A 45 2.11 -2.38 -18.86
CA TRP A 45 1.28 -2.55 -17.66
C TRP A 45 1.65 -3.76 -16.80
N PRO A 46 1.95 -4.95 -17.34
CA PRO A 46 2.35 -6.09 -16.51
C PRO A 46 3.61 -5.80 -15.68
N LEU A 47 4.61 -5.17 -16.30
CA LEU A 47 5.86 -4.80 -15.63
C LEU A 47 5.64 -3.71 -14.57
N ILE A 48 4.85 -2.69 -14.90
CA ILE A 48 4.52 -1.61 -13.96
C ILE A 48 3.73 -2.17 -12.77
N GLN A 49 2.77 -3.05 -13.02
CA GLN A 49 1.98 -3.72 -11.99
C GLN A 49 2.87 -4.57 -11.09
N GLN A 50 3.76 -5.39 -11.63
CA GLN A 50 4.72 -6.17 -10.83
C GLN A 50 5.60 -5.26 -9.96
N ARG A 51 6.10 -4.16 -10.51
CA ARG A 51 6.92 -3.20 -9.75
C ARG A 51 6.13 -2.51 -8.66
N LEU A 52 4.90 -2.09 -8.96
CA LEU A 52 3.99 -1.50 -7.99
C LEU A 52 3.67 -2.50 -6.88
N ILE A 53 3.46 -3.77 -7.23
CA ILE A 53 3.20 -4.82 -6.26
C ILE A 53 4.36 -4.95 -5.27
N PHE A 54 5.58 -5.04 -5.81
CA PHE A 54 6.79 -5.11 -5.01
C PHE A 54 6.94 -3.91 -4.06
N VAL A 55 6.76 -2.68 -4.56
CA VAL A 55 6.92 -1.47 -3.74
C VAL A 55 5.85 -1.38 -2.64
N CYS A 56 4.60 -1.73 -2.94
CA CYS A 56 3.51 -1.75 -1.96
C CYS A 56 3.76 -2.79 -0.86
N ARG A 57 4.25 -3.98 -1.23
CA ARG A 57 4.59 -5.05 -0.28
C ARG A 57 5.66 -4.60 0.71
N GLU A 58 6.77 -4.09 0.20
CA GLU A 58 7.88 -3.62 1.05
C GLU A 58 7.45 -2.47 1.97
N ALA A 59 6.54 -1.59 1.50
CA ALA A 59 5.98 -0.52 2.31
C ALA A 59 5.14 -1.06 3.49
N LEU A 60 4.37 -2.12 3.26
CA LEU A 60 3.57 -2.80 4.29
C LEU A 60 4.46 -3.55 5.28
N GLU A 61 5.46 -4.28 4.79
CA GLU A 61 6.44 -5.00 5.62
C GLU A 61 7.23 -4.01 6.49
N TYR A 62 7.67 -2.88 5.94
CA TYR A 62 8.32 -1.84 6.72
C TYR A 62 7.41 -1.25 7.80
N PHE A 63 6.14 -0.99 7.47
CA PHE A 63 5.17 -0.47 8.43
C PHE A 63 4.97 -1.42 9.64
N LEU A 64 4.96 -2.74 9.40
CA LEU A 64 4.85 -3.74 10.47
C LEU A 64 6.04 -3.67 11.44
N CYS A 65 7.24 -3.39 10.94
CA CYS A 65 8.46 -3.29 11.73
C CYS A 65 8.60 -1.97 12.53
N LEU A 66 7.79 -0.96 12.24
CA LEU A 66 7.86 0.32 12.96
C LEU A 66 7.47 0.12 14.43
N GLN A 67 8.30 0.56 15.38
CA GLN A 67 7.97 0.48 16.81
C GLN A 67 7.43 1.80 17.37
N SER A 68 7.76 2.93 16.72
CA SER A 68 7.34 4.26 17.16
C SER A 68 5.95 4.60 16.65
N GLU A 69 5.05 4.97 17.57
CA GLU A 69 3.71 5.46 17.25
C GLU A 69 3.76 6.71 16.34
N ALA A 70 4.64 7.66 16.65
CA ALA A 70 4.86 8.84 15.81
C ALA A 70 5.31 8.49 14.37
N HIS A 71 6.08 7.40 14.20
CA HIS A 71 6.43 6.91 12.87
C HIS A 71 5.24 6.29 12.15
N ARG A 72 4.46 5.44 12.83
CA ARG A 72 3.24 4.86 12.26
C ARG A 72 2.24 5.94 11.83
N ASP A 73 2.17 7.03 12.59
CA ASP A 73 1.33 8.19 12.29
C ASP A 73 1.67 8.85 10.96
N ALA A 74 2.96 9.10 10.69
CA ALA A 74 3.35 9.67 9.40
C ALA A 74 3.07 8.70 8.24
N TRP A 75 3.19 7.40 8.47
CA TRP A 75 2.94 6.35 7.48
C TRP A 75 1.44 6.11 7.22
N THR A 76 0.56 6.54 8.12
CA THR A 76 -0.90 6.40 7.95
C THR A 76 -1.36 7.04 6.64
N CYS A 77 -0.92 8.27 6.34
CA CYS A 77 -1.25 8.96 5.09
C CYS A 77 -0.77 8.20 3.84
N LEU A 78 0.38 7.53 3.93
CA LEU A 78 0.93 6.73 2.83
C LEU A 78 0.10 5.47 2.60
N LEU A 79 -0.26 4.76 3.68
CA LEU A 79 -1.12 3.58 3.59
C LEU A 79 -2.51 3.92 3.06
N LEU A 80 -3.09 5.04 3.51
CA LEU A 80 -4.36 5.54 2.98
C LEU A 80 -4.29 5.81 1.48
N LEU A 81 -3.24 6.49 1.00
CA LEU A 81 -3.00 6.72 -0.42
C LEU A 81 -2.94 5.39 -1.18
N MET A 82 -2.11 4.46 -0.71
CA MET A 82 -1.88 3.18 -1.37
C MET A 82 -3.16 2.33 -1.42
N LEU A 83 -3.80 2.09 -0.27
CA LEU A 83 -4.99 1.24 -0.16
C LEU A 83 -6.16 1.82 -0.93
N THR A 84 -6.37 3.15 -0.88
CA THR A 84 -7.47 3.80 -1.62
C THR A 84 -7.29 3.68 -3.14
N ARG A 85 -6.04 3.73 -3.63
CA ARG A 85 -5.76 3.60 -5.07
C ARG A 85 -5.92 2.16 -5.54
N ILE A 86 -5.43 1.18 -4.78
CA ILE A 86 -5.63 -0.24 -5.07
C ILE A 86 -7.12 -0.59 -5.02
N PHE A 87 -7.85 -0.10 -4.02
CA PHE A 87 -9.29 -0.29 -3.88
C PHE A 87 -10.12 0.25 -5.05
N LYS A 88 -9.57 1.11 -5.92
CA LYS A 88 -10.27 1.63 -7.10
C LYS A 88 -9.90 0.92 -8.41
N MET A 89 -8.98 -0.04 -8.37
CA MET A 89 -8.59 -0.82 -9.55
C MET A 89 -9.70 -1.78 -9.99
N SER A 90 -9.62 -2.30 -11.22
CA SER A 90 -10.46 -3.42 -11.66
C SER A 90 -10.31 -4.65 -10.76
N ASP A 91 -11.30 -5.53 -10.75
CA ASP A 91 -11.30 -6.71 -9.87
C ASP A 91 -10.08 -7.61 -10.11
N GLU A 92 -9.69 -7.83 -11.36
CA GLU A 92 -8.50 -8.60 -11.72
C GLU A 92 -7.21 -8.03 -11.10
N ARG A 93 -7.00 -6.72 -11.23
CA ARG A 93 -5.82 -6.05 -10.65
C ARG A 93 -5.90 -6.01 -9.14
N PHE A 94 -7.06 -5.68 -8.58
CA PHE A 94 -7.29 -5.70 -7.14
C PHE A 94 -6.99 -7.08 -6.56
N ALA A 95 -7.39 -8.16 -7.22
CA ALA A 95 -7.10 -9.52 -6.81
C ALA A 95 -5.58 -9.78 -6.78
N ALA A 96 -4.87 -9.48 -7.87
CA ALA A 96 -3.41 -9.66 -7.93
C ALA A 96 -2.66 -8.90 -6.83
N HIS A 97 -3.07 -7.66 -6.55
CA HIS A 97 -2.52 -6.86 -5.45
C HIS A 97 -2.87 -7.49 -4.09
N THR A 98 -4.13 -7.80 -3.86
CA THR A 98 -4.62 -8.33 -2.57
C THR A 98 -3.99 -9.66 -2.23
N SER A 99 -3.89 -10.60 -3.17
CA SER A 99 -3.23 -11.90 -2.96
C SER A 99 -1.78 -11.75 -2.52
N SER A 100 -1.11 -10.66 -2.93
CA SER A 100 0.29 -10.41 -2.57
C SER A 100 0.47 -9.84 -1.16
N TYR A 101 -0.55 -9.17 -0.59
CA TYR A 101 -0.43 -8.48 0.70
C TYR A 101 -1.37 -8.98 1.78
N TYR A 102 -2.31 -9.88 1.45
CA TYR A 102 -3.38 -10.28 2.37
C TYR A 102 -2.87 -10.65 3.78
N PRO A 103 -1.82 -11.47 3.94
CA PRO A 103 -1.26 -11.75 5.26
C PRO A 103 -0.76 -10.49 5.98
N LEU A 104 -0.07 -9.59 5.28
CA LEU A 104 0.42 -8.33 5.86
C LEU A 104 -0.72 -7.42 6.31
N LEU A 105 -1.81 -7.37 5.54
CA LEU A 105 -3.00 -6.60 5.91
C LEU A 105 -3.67 -7.17 7.16
N CYS A 106 -3.68 -8.49 7.34
CA CYS A 106 -4.15 -9.14 8.56
C CYS A 106 -3.29 -8.76 9.76
N GLU A 107 -1.96 -8.82 9.65
CA GLU A 107 -1.05 -8.41 10.73
C GLU A 107 -1.23 -6.93 11.12
N ILE A 108 -1.44 -6.04 10.14
CA ILE A 108 -1.67 -4.61 10.41
C ILE A 108 -2.93 -4.38 11.25
N MET A 109 -3.96 -5.22 11.12
CA MET A 109 -5.19 -5.11 11.89
C MET A 109 -4.99 -5.36 13.40
N CYS A 110 -3.86 -5.98 13.79
CA CYS A 110 -3.51 -6.19 15.19
C CYS A 110 -2.96 -4.94 15.89
N PHE A 111 -2.65 -3.87 15.15
CA PHE A 111 -2.23 -2.60 15.74
C PHE A 111 -3.42 -1.72 16.11
N ASP A 112 -3.20 -0.76 17.01
CA ASP A 112 -4.16 0.31 17.22
C ASP A 112 -4.10 1.32 16.07
N LEU A 113 -4.99 1.13 15.09
CA LEU A 113 -5.05 1.93 13.87
C LEU A 113 -5.90 3.19 14.08
N LYS A 114 -5.51 4.30 13.44
CA LYS A 114 -6.39 5.46 13.29
C LYS A 114 -7.71 5.08 12.61
N ALA A 115 -8.79 5.74 13.03
CA ALA A 115 -10.15 5.43 12.56
C ALA A 115 -10.30 5.46 11.03
N GLU A 116 -9.63 6.41 10.37
CA GLU A 116 -9.61 6.53 8.91
C GLU A 116 -8.98 5.31 8.22
N LEU A 117 -7.85 4.82 8.73
CA LEU A 117 -7.15 3.66 8.18
C LEU A 117 -7.96 2.39 8.43
N ARG A 118 -8.50 2.23 9.64
CA ARG A 118 -9.41 1.13 9.98
C ARG A 118 -10.63 1.08 9.05
N SER A 119 -11.22 2.24 8.72
CA SER A 119 -12.34 2.36 7.80
C SER A 119 -11.99 1.93 6.37
N VAL A 120 -10.81 2.34 5.87
CA VAL A 120 -10.32 1.89 4.55
C VAL A 120 -10.04 0.40 4.55
N MET A 121 -9.36 -0.13 5.56
CA MET A 121 -9.06 -1.56 5.70
C MET A 121 -10.35 -2.39 5.72
N ARG A 122 -11.37 -1.99 6.49
CA ARG A 122 -12.68 -2.66 6.51
C ARG A 122 -13.29 -2.74 5.12
N ARG A 123 -13.36 -1.62 4.39
CA ARG A 123 -13.89 -1.61 3.01
C ARG A 123 -13.05 -2.49 2.09
N PHE A 124 -11.73 -2.46 2.24
CA PHE A 124 -10.81 -3.29 1.48
C PHE A 124 -11.12 -4.77 1.68
N PHE A 125 -11.20 -5.25 2.92
CA PHE A 125 -11.57 -6.65 3.23
C PHE A 125 -12.96 -7.03 2.73
N LEU A 126 -13.95 -6.14 2.86
CA LEU A 126 -15.30 -6.39 2.34
C LEU A 126 -15.32 -6.57 0.81
N ARG A 127 -14.43 -5.90 0.07
CA ARG A 127 -14.31 -6.08 -1.38
C ARG A 127 -13.65 -7.41 -1.77
N ILE A 128 -12.83 -8.01 -0.90
CA ILE A 128 -12.23 -9.33 -1.15
C ILE A 128 -13.33 -10.40 -1.30
N GLY A 129 -14.39 -10.34 -0.49
CA GLY A 129 -15.51 -11.27 -0.51
C GLY A 129 -16.08 -11.54 -1.91
N PRO A 130 -16.65 -10.53 -2.60
CA PRO A 130 -17.17 -10.69 -3.96
C PRO A 130 -16.08 -10.93 -5.00
N VAL A 131 -14.92 -10.27 -4.92
CA VAL A 131 -13.85 -10.41 -5.94
C VAL A 131 -13.29 -11.83 -5.99
N PHE A 132 -13.18 -12.50 -4.84
CA PHE A 132 -12.68 -13.87 -4.74
C PHE A 132 -13.80 -14.90 -4.60
N ASN A 133 -15.07 -14.49 -4.76
CA ASN A 133 -16.25 -15.35 -4.59
C ASN A 133 -16.32 -16.10 -3.24
N ILE A 134 -15.80 -15.49 -2.17
CA ILE A 134 -15.79 -16.08 -0.81
C ILE A 134 -17.18 -15.98 -0.18
N SER A 135 -17.83 -14.83 -0.33
CA SER A 135 -19.19 -14.59 0.13
C SER A 135 -20.07 -14.37 -1.09
N ARG A 136 -21.08 -15.22 -1.31
CA ARG A 136 -22.18 -14.87 -2.21
C ARG A 136 -22.75 -13.55 -1.68
N SER A 137 -22.91 -12.56 -2.55
CA SER A 137 -23.65 -11.34 -2.22
C SER A 137 -25.05 -11.76 -1.77
N GLY A 138 -25.23 -11.93 -0.47
CA GLY A 138 -26.53 -12.08 0.14
C GLY A 138 -27.27 -10.79 -0.15
N GLY A 139 -28.33 -10.88 -0.95
CA GLY A 139 -29.38 -9.90 -0.91
C GLY A 139 -29.72 -9.68 0.56
N VAL A 140 -29.65 -8.43 0.98
CA VAL A 140 -30.23 -8.02 2.25
C VAL A 140 -31.74 -8.27 2.14
N PRO A 141 -32.39 -8.94 3.11
CA PRO A 141 -33.85 -8.95 3.20
C PRO A 141 -34.42 -7.54 3.34
#